data_AF-A0A660XQ68-F1
#
_entry.id   AF-A0A660XQ68-F1
#
_cell.length_a   1.000
_cell.length_b   1.000
_cell.length_c   1.000
_cell.angle_alpha   90.00
_cell.angle_beta   90.00
_cell.angle_gamma   90.00
#
_symmetry.space_group_name_H-M   'P 1'
#
loop_
_entity.id
_entity.type
_entity.pdbx_description
1 polymer ?
#
loop_
_entity_poly.entity_id
_entity_poly.type
_entity_poly.pdbx_seq_one_letter_code
_entity_poly.pdbx_strand_id
1 'polypeptide(L)'
;MPEIIPRIKTSIVLLIMGLLFASLVTVLVVGISSSGDKEVTISQFALLVGEVFLPVPVIFWAKRMKSNYKRFFRLKPVSQASFLSAIPLGIGLTIITDELDRIAQMIHPVPEEFSQVNEIMTIKGPFSALFIIGVVILLAP
;
A
#
# COMPACT_ATOMS: atom_id res chain seq x y z
N MET A 1 16.38 21.47 -11.06
CA MET A 1 15.11 21.64 -10.32
C MET A 1 15.45 21.80 -8.85
N PRO A 2 14.96 22.85 -8.17
CA PRO A 2 15.24 23.07 -6.75
C PRO A 2 14.70 21.94 -5.89
N GLU A 3 15.42 21.62 -4.82
CA GLU A 3 15.03 20.60 -3.84
C GLU A 3 14.21 21.27 -2.74
N ILE A 4 12.89 21.14 -2.81
CA ILE A 4 11.97 21.70 -1.82
C ILE A 4 11.49 20.56 -0.93
N ILE A 5 11.96 20.55 0.31
CA ILE A 5 11.52 19.61 1.34
C ILE A 5 10.26 20.19 2.01
N PRO A 6 9.12 19.48 2.00
CA PRO A 6 7.91 19.93 2.67
C PRO A 6 8.16 20.07 4.17
N ARG A 7 7.58 21.11 4.77
CA ARG A 7 7.50 21.22 6.23
C ARG A 7 6.65 20.08 6.78
N ILE A 8 6.89 19.67 8.02
CA ILE A 8 6.17 18.55 8.68
C ILE A 8 4.65 18.67 8.52
N LYS A 9 4.08 19.87 8.74
CA LYS A 9 2.65 20.12 8.56
C LYS A 9 2.17 19.81 7.14
N THR A 10 2.93 20.21 6.12
CA THR A 10 2.63 19.95 4.72
C THR A 10 2.73 18.46 4.40
N SER A 11 3.75 17.76 4.93
CA SER A 11 3.91 16.32 4.74
C SER A 11 2.72 15.53 5.30
N ILE A 12 2.24 15.88 6.50
CA ILE A 12 1.08 15.24 7.11
C ILE A 12 -0.18 15.47 6.26
N VAL A 13 -0.41 16.71 5.79
CA VAL A 13 -1.55 17.01 4.92
C VAL A 13 -1.48 16.24 3.61
N LEU A 14 -0.29 16.12 3.02
CA LEU A 14 -0.08 15.35 1.79
C LEU A 14 -0.32 13.85 1.99
N LEU A 15 0.08 13.29 3.15
CA LEU A 15 -0.17 11.90 3.51
C LEU A 15 -1.68 11.64 3.64
N ILE A 16 -2.39 12.48 4.40
CA ILE A 16 -3.85 12.37 4.57
C ILE A 16 -4.56 12.51 3.22
N MET A 17 -4.18 13.48 2.40
CA MET A 17 -4.75 13.66 1.06
C MET A 17 -4.46 12.47 0.15
N GLY A 18 -3.26 11.87 0.23
CA GLY A 18 -2.91 10.63 -0.47
C GLY A 18 -3.83 9.48 -0.08
N LEU A 19 -4.01 9.26 1.22
CA LEU A 19 -4.85 8.19 1.76
C LEU A 19 -6.33 8.37 1.37
N LEU A 20 -6.85 9.59 1.47
CA LEU A 20 -8.22 9.91 1.05
C LEU A 20 -8.43 9.75 -0.46
N PHE A 21 -7.42 10.07 -1.25
CA PHE A 21 -7.52 9.92 -2.69
C PHE A 21 -7.45 8.45 -3.11
N ALA A 22 -6.59 7.66 -2.48
CA ALA A 22 -6.51 6.21 -2.68
C ALA A 22 -7.85 5.53 -2.31
N SER A 23 -8.41 5.85 -1.15
CA SER A 23 -9.69 5.28 -0.70
C SER A 23 -10.85 5.66 -1.62
N LEU A 24 -10.89 6.91 -2.10
CA LEU A 24 -11.88 7.35 -3.08
C LEU A 24 -11.79 6.55 -4.38
N VAL A 25 -10.58 6.34 -4.90
CA VAL A 25 -10.35 5.54 -6.11
C VAL A 25 -10.79 4.09 -5.89
N THR A 26 -10.43 3.47 -4.77
CA THR A 26 -10.86 2.11 -4.42
C THR A 26 -12.38 1.99 -4.42
N VAL A 27 -13.09 2.91 -3.73
CA VAL A 27 -14.56 2.90 -3.65
C VAL A 27 -15.20 3.10 -5.02
N LEU A 28 -14.63 3.96 -5.86
CA LEU A 28 -15.12 4.15 -7.24
C LEU A 28 -14.95 2.87 -8.08
N VAL A 29 -13.80 2.21 -7.99
CA VAL A 29 -13.53 0.97 -8.75
C VAL A 29 -14.47 -0.15 -8.30
N VAL A 30 -14.66 -0.32 -6.99
CA VAL A 30 -15.64 -1.28 -6.45
C VAL A 30 -17.04 -0.91 -6.93
N GLY A 31 -17.48 0.34 -6.74
CA GLY A 31 -18.84 0.78 -7.06
C GLY A 31 -19.23 0.63 -8.53
N ILE A 32 -18.28 0.74 -9.47
CA ILE A 32 -18.51 0.52 -10.90
C ILE A 32 -18.52 -0.97 -11.27
N SER A 33 -17.86 -1.82 -10.48
CA SER A 33 -17.60 -3.23 -10.81
C SER A 33 -18.49 -4.24 -10.06
N SER A 34 -19.31 -3.79 -9.10
CA SER A 34 -20.03 -4.61 -8.10
C SER A 34 -21.24 -5.42 -8.62
N SER A 35 -21.22 -5.93 -9.86
CA SER A 35 -22.35 -6.66 -10.45
C SER A 35 -22.02 -8.11 -10.82
N GLY A 36 -21.53 -8.93 -9.87
CA GLY A 36 -21.42 -10.39 -10.04
C GLY A 36 -20.61 -11.15 -8.97
N ASP A 37 -20.56 -12.49 -9.11
CA ASP A 37 -20.01 -13.49 -8.17
C ASP A 37 -18.50 -13.38 -7.81
N LYS A 38 -17.79 -12.34 -8.29
CA LYS A 38 -16.33 -12.17 -8.12
C LYS A 38 -15.95 -11.02 -7.18
N GLU A 39 -16.81 -10.73 -6.21
CA GLU A 39 -16.72 -9.55 -5.33
C GLU A 39 -15.36 -9.43 -4.60
N VAL A 40 -14.81 -10.55 -4.10
CA VAL A 40 -13.51 -10.54 -3.38
C VAL A 40 -12.34 -10.21 -4.30
N THR A 41 -12.29 -10.80 -5.50
CA THR A 41 -11.21 -10.53 -6.47
C THR A 41 -11.29 -9.10 -7.02
N ILE A 42 -12.50 -8.59 -7.23
CA ILE A 42 -12.74 -7.20 -7.63
C ILE A 42 -12.25 -6.25 -6.53
N SER A 43 -12.51 -6.57 -5.26
CA SER A 43 -12.06 -5.78 -4.12
C SER A 43 -10.54 -5.77 -3.99
N GLN A 44 -9.89 -6.93 -4.16
CA GLN A 44 -8.42 -7.04 -4.20
C GLN A 44 -7.81 -6.21 -5.34
N PHE A 45 -8.41 -6.25 -6.53
CA PHE A 45 -7.98 -5.44 -7.65
C PHE A 45 -8.22 -3.93 -7.40
N ALA A 46 -9.37 -3.56 -6.84
CA ALA A 46 -9.70 -2.19 -6.50
C ALA A 46 -8.71 -1.61 -5.47
N LEU A 47 -8.33 -2.41 -4.47
CA LEU A 47 -7.27 -2.05 -3.52
C LEU A 47 -5.96 -1.77 -4.27
N LEU A 48 -5.49 -2.70 -5.11
CA LEU A 48 -4.28 -2.48 -5.90
C LEU A 48 -4.33 -1.17 -6.70
N VAL A 49 -5.46 -0.89 -7.36
CA VAL A 49 -5.63 0.34 -8.13
C VAL A 49 -5.62 1.57 -7.22
N GLY A 50 -6.35 1.57 -6.10
CA GLY A 50 -6.34 2.69 -5.15
C GLY A 50 -4.94 3.00 -4.63
N GLU A 51 -4.16 1.97 -4.31
CA GLU A 51 -2.79 2.13 -3.80
C GLU A 51 -1.83 2.70 -4.84
N VAL A 52 -1.97 2.33 -6.12
CA VAL A 52 -1.21 2.95 -7.21
C VAL A 52 -1.48 4.45 -7.31
N PHE A 53 -2.67 4.90 -6.91
CA PHE A 53 -3.07 6.31 -6.92
C PHE A 53 -2.70 7.08 -5.64
N LEU A 54 -2.29 6.41 -4.56
CA LEU A 54 -1.83 7.05 -3.31
C LEU A 54 -0.75 8.12 -3.54
N PRO A 55 0.32 7.92 -4.34
CA PRO A 55 1.34 8.95 -4.55
C PRO A 55 0.87 10.12 -5.43
N VAL A 56 -0.31 10.06 -6.06
CA VAL A 56 -0.75 11.07 -7.04
C VAL A 56 -0.86 12.48 -6.45
N PRO A 57 -1.51 12.72 -5.29
CA PRO A 57 -1.57 14.06 -4.69
C PRO A 57 -0.17 14.60 -4.34
N VAL A 58 0.73 13.71 -3.93
CA VAL A 58 2.11 14.02 -3.57
C VAL A 58 2.93 14.40 -4.80
N ILE A 59 2.80 13.63 -5.90
CA ILE A 59 3.42 13.93 -7.20
C ILE A 59 2.89 15.27 -7.75
N PHE A 60 1.58 15.50 -7.66
CA PHE A 60 0.95 16.74 -8.11
C PHE A 60 1.49 17.95 -7.35
N TRP A 61 1.59 17.85 -6.02
CA TRP A 61 2.21 18.88 -5.19
C TRP A 61 3.68 19.12 -5.54
N ALA A 62 4.47 18.05 -5.69
CA ALA A 62 5.88 18.15 -6.06
C ALA A 62 6.08 18.84 -7.43
N LYS A 63 5.20 18.54 -8.41
CA LYS A 63 5.20 19.18 -9.74
C LYS A 63 4.85 20.67 -9.65
N ARG A 64 3.84 21.04 -8.86
CA ARG A 64 3.48 22.46 -8.59
C ARG A 64 4.66 23.22 -7.96
N MET A 65 5.38 22.57 -7.06
CA MET A 65 6.56 23.14 -6.40
C MET A 65 7.84 23.08 -7.24
N LYS A 66 7.81 22.57 -8.48
CA LYS A 66 8.98 22.35 -9.34
C LYS A 66 10.10 21.54 -8.65
N SER A 67 9.72 20.65 -7.73
CA SER A 67 10.64 19.79 -6.99
C SER A 67 10.98 18.53 -7.80
N ASN A 68 12.18 17.98 -7.59
CA ASN A 68 12.61 16.76 -8.25
C ASN A 68 11.95 15.53 -7.60
N TYR A 69 10.87 15.03 -8.21
CA TYR A 69 10.11 13.87 -7.73
C TYR A 69 10.96 12.60 -7.56
N LYS A 70 11.94 12.35 -8.44
CA LYS A 70 12.82 11.16 -8.33
C LYS A 70 13.65 11.17 -7.05
N ARG A 71 14.13 12.36 -6.65
CA ARG A 71 14.89 12.52 -5.41
C ARG A 71 13.94 12.57 -4.19
N PHE A 72 12.77 13.17 -4.34
CA PHE A 72 11.73 13.23 -3.30
C PHE A 72 11.24 11.83 -2.88
N PHE A 73 10.87 10.99 -3.85
CA PHE A 73 10.46 9.59 -3.62
C PHE A 73 11.65 8.63 -3.46
N ARG A 74 12.88 9.14 -3.43
CA ARG A 74 14.12 8.34 -3.31
C ARG A 74 14.18 7.15 -4.26
N LEU A 75 13.70 7.32 -5.50
CA LEU A 75 13.64 6.27 -6.55
C LEU A 75 15.03 5.98 -7.15
N LYS A 76 16.10 6.10 -6.37
CA LYS A 76 17.45 5.74 -6.80
C LYS A 76 17.61 4.22 -6.67
N PRO A 77 18.25 3.56 -7.65
CA PRO A 77 18.54 2.14 -7.54
C PRO A 77 19.45 1.89 -6.33
N VAL A 78 19.10 0.87 -5.55
CA VAL A 78 19.91 0.38 -4.43
C VAL A 78 21.02 -0.53 -4.95
N SER A 79 22.14 -0.59 -4.21
CA SER A 79 23.25 -1.48 -4.57
C SER A 79 22.84 -2.96 -4.45
N GLN A 80 23.42 -3.84 -5.27
CA GLN A 80 23.17 -5.27 -5.19
C GLN A 80 23.50 -5.84 -3.81
N ALA A 81 24.56 -5.34 -3.17
CA ALA A 81 24.92 -5.73 -1.81
C ALA A 81 23.81 -5.38 -0.81
N SER A 82 23.28 -4.16 -0.85
CA SER A 82 22.17 -3.72 0.01
C SER A 82 20.91 -4.55 -0.23
N PHE A 83 20.59 -4.86 -1.48
CA PHE A 83 19.44 -5.68 -1.83
C PHE A 83 19.58 -7.11 -1.27
N LEU A 84 20.73 -7.76 -1.47
CA LEU A 84 20.98 -9.11 -0.95
C LEU A 84 20.96 -9.17 0.57
N SER A 85 21.47 -8.15 1.26
CA SER A 85 21.41 -8.06 2.72
C SER A 85 19.98 -7.80 3.25
N ALA A 86 19.12 -7.15 2.45
CA ALA A 86 17.74 -6.90 2.84
C ALA A 86 16.86 -8.15 2.81
N ILE A 87 17.19 -9.16 1.98
CA ILE A 87 16.42 -10.41 1.87
C ILE A 87 16.31 -11.16 3.22
N PRO A 88 17.41 -11.55 3.90
CA PRO A 88 17.32 -12.26 5.17
C PRO A 88 16.66 -11.41 6.26
N LEU A 89 16.86 -10.08 6.23
CA LEU A 89 16.18 -9.16 7.14
C LEU A 89 14.67 -9.13 6.91
N GLY A 90 14.23 -9.04 5.66
CA GLY A 90 12.81 -9.08 5.28
C GLY A 90 12.15 -10.38 5.69
N ILE A 91 12.80 -11.52 5.45
CA ILE A 91 12.31 -12.84 5.89
C ILE A 91 12.18 -12.89 7.42
N GLY A 92 13.24 -12.51 8.15
CA GLY A 92 13.21 -12.53 9.62
C GLY A 92 12.12 -11.62 10.20
N LEU A 93 11.99 -10.41 9.65
CA LEU A 93 10.98 -9.45 10.08
C LEU A 93 9.55 -9.92 9.77
N THR A 94 9.36 -10.60 8.64
CA THR A 94 8.06 -11.17 8.25
C THR A 94 7.63 -12.23 9.26
N ILE A 95 8.52 -13.17 9.60
CA ILE A 95 8.24 -14.21 10.60
C ILE A 95 7.91 -13.60 11.97
N ILE A 96 8.71 -12.62 12.42
CA ILE A 96 8.46 -11.94 13.70
C ILE A 96 7.10 -11.24 13.69
N THR A 97 6.76 -10.56 12.60
CA THR A 97 5.50 -9.83 12.48
C THR A 97 4.29 -10.78 12.47
N ASP A 98 4.41 -11.94 11.80
CA ASP A 98 3.36 -12.96 11.76
C ASP A 98 3.10 -13.56 13.15
N GLU A 99 4.16 -13.87 13.91
CA GLU A 99 4.02 -14.36 15.29
C GLU A 99 3.46 -13.28 16.23
N LEU A 100 3.83 -12.01 16.04
CA LEU A 100 3.26 -10.89 16.79
C LEU A 100 1.76 -10.72 16.51
N ASP A 101 1.35 -10.83 15.25
CA ASP A 101 -0.07 -10.78 14.86
C ASP A 101 -0.84 -11.93 15.51
N ARG A 102 -0.27 -13.14 15.49
CA ARG A 102 -0.86 -14.31 16.15
C ARG A 102 -1.03 -14.12 17.65
N ILE A 103 -0.04 -13.56 18.34
CA ILE A 103 -0.13 -13.22 19.76
C ILE A 103 -1.21 -12.16 19.99
N ALA A 104 -1.26 -11.12 19.14
CA ALA A 104 -2.27 -10.07 19.25
C ALA A 104 -3.70 -10.64 19.13
N GLN A 105 -3.91 -11.56 18.17
CA GLN A 105 -5.20 -12.23 17.97
C GLN A 105 -5.59 -13.16 19.12
N MET A 106 -4.63 -13.72 19.87
CA MET A 106 -4.93 -14.49 21.09
C MET A 106 -5.44 -13.59 22.24
N ILE A 107 -4.95 -12.35 22.32
CA ILE A 107 -5.35 -11.40 23.36
C ILE A 107 -6.68 -10.73 22.99
N HIS A 108 -6.83 -10.32 21.74
CA HIS A 108 -8.03 -9.70 21.19
C HIS A 108 -8.36 -10.35 19.83
N PRO A 109 -9.25 -11.35 19.80
CA PRO A 109 -9.67 -11.95 18.53
C PRO A 109 -10.36 -10.89 17.67
N VAL A 110 -10.11 -10.95 16.37
CA VAL A 110 -10.71 -10.04 15.40
C VAL A 110 -12.24 -10.23 15.44
N PRO A 111 -13.02 -9.16 15.66
CA PRO A 111 -14.48 -9.24 15.65
C PRO A 111 -15.01 -9.75 14.30
N GLU A 112 -16.12 -10.50 14.30
CA GLU A 112 -16.69 -11.11 13.09
C GLU A 112 -17.03 -10.09 12.01
N GLU A 113 -17.31 -8.84 12.39
CA GLU A 113 -17.59 -7.73 11.47
C GLU A 113 -16.40 -7.40 10.55
N PHE A 114 -15.18 -7.75 10.94
CA PHE A 114 -13.96 -7.55 10.14
C PHE A 114 -13.54 -8.79 9.35
N SER A 115 -14.33 -9.88 9.38
CA SER A 115 -14.04 -11.12 8.66
C SER A 115 -13.89 -10.90 7.14
N GLN A 116 -14.66 -9.98 6.56
CA GLN A 116 -14.56 -9.61 5.14
C GLN A 116 -13.21 -8.98 4.79
N VAL A 117 -12.63 -8.17 5.68
CA VAL A 117 -11.31 -7.57 5.47
C VAL A 117 -10.25 -8.67 5.43
N ASN A 118 -10.35 -9.64 6.34
CA ASN A 118 -9.47 -10.79 6.35
C ASN A 118 -9.60 -11.64 5.07
N GLU A 119 -10.83 -11.82 4.58
CA GLU A 119 -11.08 -12.55 3.35
C GLU A 119 -10.47 -11.87 2.12
N ILE A 120 -10.55 -10.54 2.03
CA ILE A 120 -9.93 -9.75 0.96
C ILE A 120 -8.40 -9.83 1.01
N MET A 121 -7.80 -9.90 2.20
CA MET A 121 -6.35 -10.02 2.38
C MET A 121 -5.82 -11.45 2.28
N THR A 122 -6.71 -12.45 2.13
CA THR A 122 -6.31 -13.85 1.99
C THR A 122 -6.08 -14.21 0.52
N ILE A 123 -4.94 -14.85 0.25
CA ILE A 123 -4.59 -15.35 -1.09
C ILE A 123 -5.33 -16.66 -1.35
N LYS A 124 -6.38 -16.64 -2.18
CA LYS A 124 -7.17 -17.84 -2.56
C LYS A 124 -6.82 -18.40 -3.95
N GLY A 125 -5.97 -17.73 -4.72
CA GLY A 125 -5.60 -18.16 -6.07
C GLY A 125 -4.52 -17.28 -6.71
N PRO A 126 -4.04 -17.61 -7.92
CA PRO A 126 -2.89 -16.95 -8.54
C PRO A 126 -3.14 -15.47 -8.86
N PHE A 127 -4.36 -15.09 -9.27
CA PHE A 127 -4.71 -13.69 -9.50
C PHE A 127 -4.81 -12.89 -8.20
N SER A 128 -5.38 -13.50 -7.15
CA SER A 128 -5.43 -12.92 -5.81
C SER A 128 -4.02 -12.70 -5.25
N ALA A 129 -3.12 -13.67 -5.44
CA ALA A 129 -1.71 -13.55 -5.09
C ALA A 129 -1.06 -12.36 -5.81
N LEU A 130 -1.26 -12.23 -7.13
CA LEU A 130 -0.72 -11.12 -7.91
C LEU A 130 -1.21 -9.76 -7.39
N PHE A 131 -2.49 -9.63 -7.08
CA PHE A 131 -3.06 -8.37 -6.58
C PHE A 131 -2.55 -8.01 -5.19
N ILE A 132 -2.55 -8.96 -4.25
CA ILE A 132 -2.11 -8.72 -2.87
C ILE A 132 -0.60 -8.49 -2.81
N ILE A 133 0.20 -9.32 -3.49
CA ILE A 133 1.66 -9.12 -3.56
C ILE A 133 1.98 -7.80 -4.26
N GLY A 134 1.25 -7.44 -5.32
CA GLY A 134 1.37 -6.15 -5.98
C GLY A 134 1.16 -4.98 -5.02
N VAL A 135 0.11 -5.04 -4.18
CA VAL A 135 -0.14 -4.06 -3.12
C VAL A 135 1.05 -3.99 -2.17
N VAL A 136 1.46 -5.12 -1.59
CA VAL A 136 2.52 -5.16 -0.57
C VAL A 136 3.86 -4.64 -1.11
N ILE A 137 4.26 -5.03 -2.32
CA ILE A 137 5.53 -4.62 -2.92
C ILE A 137 5.53 -3.13 -3.31
N LEU A 138 4.42 -2.62 -3.84
CA LEU A 138 4.33 -1.22 -4.25
C LEU A 138 4.21 -0.27 -3.05
N LEU A 139 3.63 -0.75 -1.94
CA LEU A 139 3.34 0.07 -0.77
C LEU A 139 4.41 0.04 0.33
N ALA A 140 5.35 -0.89 0.27
CA ALA A 140 6.47 -0.95 1.21
C ALA A 140 7.77 -0.33 0.65
N PRO A 141 7.90 1.00 0.50
CA PRO A 141 9.18 1.68 0.53
C PRO A 141 9.59 2.12 1.95
#